data_AF-A0AAW8TBW1-F1
#
_entry.id   AF-A0AAW8TBW1-F1
#
_cell.length_a   1.000
_cell.length_b   1.000
_cell.length_c   1.000
_cell.angle_alpha   90.00
_cell.angle_beta   90.00
_cell.angle_gamma   90.00
#
_symmetry.space_group_name_H-M   'P 1'
#
loop_
_entity.id
_entity.type
_entity.pdbx_description
1 polymer ?
#
loop_
_entity_poly.entity_id
_entity_poly.type
_entity_poly.pdbx_seq_one_letter_code
_entity_poly.pdbx_strand_id
1 'polypeptide(L)'
;MGIIVSLVFVIGFLGLLFNLIALLVKKIRKKDILRQKKILVYNFAIVGGAFAILAIFPPDKPVAAPENKSTASSSSTTNVESNSVSESDVKSSSDIEEENFQKGTLADSIKNELAELDLDKDDMNDILFAHNTFVPDTAQSYQINPYLGIDGLFDTDMSDFDSAWSQVHIYGFIKFSYIGNDWLFAKSIEIKTDNNKYTIDPAYSDWGRDNSAYETWEWYDAPLNESTVSMYNDMAESSQTLIRINGKTYYDDRYLTSEEISALKQILSIYNNYLELQSLI
;
A
#
# COMPACT_ATOMS: atom_id res chain seq x y z
N MET A 1 -5.95 32.31 -23.99
CA MET A 1 -4.70 31.76 -23.43
C MET A 1 -4.25 32.45 -22.14
N GLY A 2 -4.12 33.77 -22.08
CA GLY A 2 -3.55 34.46 -20.91
C GLY A 2 -4.28 34.24 -19.56
N ILE A 3 -5.61 34.09 -19.57
CA ILE A 3 -6.41 33.91 -18.34
C ILE A 3 -6.18 32.52 -17.72
N ILE A 4 -6.09 31.48 -18.55
CA ILE A 4 -5.89 30.09 -18.09
C ILE A 4 -4.49 29.94 -17.49
N VAL A 5 -3.47 30.52 -18.14
CA VAL A 5 -2.10 30.52 -17.62
C VAL A 5 -2.03 31.23 -16.27
N SER A 6 -2.70 32.38 -16.13
CA SER A 6 -2.75 33.12 -14.85
C SER A 6 -3.41 32.31 -13.73
N LEU A 7 -4.47 31.56 -14.04
CA LEU A 7 -5.17 30.72 -13.06
C LEU A 7 -4.29 29.57 -12.55
N VAL A 8 -3.52 28.93 -13.44
CA VAL A 8 -2.58 27.85 -13.07
C VAL A 8 -1.48 28.38 -12.16
N PHE A 9 -0.97 29.60 -12.42
CA PHE A 9 0.01 30.24 -11.55
C PHE A 9 -0.55 30.55 -10.15
N VAL A 10 -1.80 31.02 -10.07
CA VAL A 10 -2.43 31.34 -8.79
C VAL A 10 -2.68 30.07 -7.96
N ILE A 11 -3.16 29.00 -8.59
CA ILE A 11 -3.39 27.71 -7.92
C ILE A 11 -2.06 27.10 -7.45
N GLY A 12 -1.02 27.14 -8.30
CA GLY A 12 0.32 26.68 -7.93
C GLY A 12 0.91 27.47 -6.76
N PHE A 13 0.73 28.80 -6.76
CA PHE A 13 1.20 29.66 -5.68
C PHE A 13 0.45 29.40 -4.36
N LEU A 14 -0.86 29.18 -4.41
CA LEU A 14 -1.67 28.82 -3.24
C LEU A 14 -1.28 27.44 -2.67
N GLY A 15 -1.00 26.46 -3.53
CA GLY A 15 -0.52 25.14 -3.12
C GLY A 15 0.84 25.21 -2.42
N LEU A 16 1.75 26.05 -2.91
CA LEU A 16 3.03 26.31 -2.25
C LEU A 16 2.84 27.01 -0.90
N LEU A 17 1.92 27.98 -0.81
CA LEU A 17 1.63 28.68 0.43
C LEU A 17 1.05 27.74 1.50
N PHE A 18 0.14 26.84 1.10
CA PHE A 18 -0.46 25.85 1.98
C PHE A 18 0.60 24.86 2.51
N ASN A 19 1.48 24.37 1.63
CA ASN A 19 2.61 23.52 2.04
C ASN A 19 3.58 24.23 3.00
N LEU A 20 3.86 25.51 2.76
CA LEU A 20 4.70 26.31 3.66
C LEU A 20 4.06 26.47 5.05
N ILE A 21 2.74 26.68 5.10
CA ILE A 21 1.98 26.76 6.35
C ILE A 21 1.98 25.40 7.07
N ALA A 22 1.75 24.29 6.36
CA ALA A 22 1.82 22.95 6.93
C ALA A 22 3.21 22.63 7.51
N LEU A 23 4.28 23.04 6.82
CA LEU A 23 5.66 22.94 7.31
C LEU A 23 5.91 23.80 8.54
N LEU A 24 5.32 25.01 8.61
CA LEU A 24 5.44 25.88 9.77
C LEU A 24 4.64 25.36 10.97
N VAL A 25 3.47 24.74 10.74
CA VAL A 25 2.64 24.11 11.79
C VAL A 25 3.29 22.83 12.34
N LYS A 26 3.93 22.01 11.49
CA LYS A 26 4.70 20.82 11.95
C LYS A 26 6.02 21.17 12.67
N LYS A 27 6.46 22.43 12.65
CA LYS A 27 7.75 22.85 13.21
C LYS A 27 7.71 23.12 14.72
N ILE A 28 7.32 22.11 15.50
CA ILE A 28 7.47 22.09 16.98
C ILE A 28 8.39 20.94 17.47
N ARG A 29 9.04 20.14 16.61
CA ARG A 29 10.16 19.27 17.05
C ARG A 29 11.38 19.38 16.13
N LYS A 30 12.49 19.86 16.70
CA LYS A 30 13.75 20.23 16.00
C LYS A 30 14.49 19.07 15.31
N LYS A 31 14.04 17.81 15.47
CA LYS A 31 14.73 16.61 14.94
C LYS A 31 14.35 16.26 13.49
N ASP A 32 13.30 16.87 12.92
CA ASP A 32 12.71 16.49 11.63
C ASP A 32 13.29 17.19 10.38
N ILE A 33 14.15 18.18 10.53
CA ILE A 33 14.56 19.05 9.40
C ILE A 33 15.47 18.31 8.38
N LEU A 34 16.23 17.29 8.81
CA LEU A 34 17.05 16.47 7.91
C LEU A 34 16.24 15.34 7.24
N ARG A 35 15.22 14.81 7.93
CA ARG A 35 14.32 13.75 7.43
C ARG A 35 13.38 14.28 6.35
N GLN A 36 12.82 15.48 6.55
CA GLN A 36 11.96 16.13 5.56
C GLN A 36 12.71 16.61 4.31
N LYS A 37 14.00 16.97 4.42
CA LYS A 37 14.82 17.34 3.26
C LYS A 37 15.06 16.16 2.31
N LYS A 38 15.18 14.92 2.83
CA LYS A 38 15.35 13.72 1.99
C LYS A 38 14.02 13.31 1.31
N ILE A 39 12.90 13.41 2.03
CA ILE A 39 11.56 13.15 1.48
C ILE A 39 11.19 14.17 0.39
N LEU A 40 11.56 15.45 0.57
CA LEU A 40 11.35 16.48 -0.45
C LEU A 40 12.17 16.22 -1.73
N VAL A 41 13.39 15.70 -1.59
CA VAL A 41 14.24 15.30 -2.74
C VAL A 41 13.63 14.10 -3.47
N TYR A 42 13.03 13.15 -2.75
CA TYR A 42 12.30 12.02 -3.33
C TYR A 42 11.08 12.48 -4.14
N ASN A 43 10.26 13.39 -3.58
CA ASN A 43 9.11 13.96 -4.30
C ASN A 43 9.55 14.78 -5.53
N PHE A 44 10.71 15.44 -5.49
CA PHE A 44 11.24 16.18 -6.63
C PHE A 44 11.78 15.27 -7.73
N ALA A 45 12.38 14.12 -7.39
CA ALA A 45 12.82 13.13 -8.35
C ALA A 45 11.64 12.44 -9.08
N ILE A 46 10.56 12.17 -8.35
CA ILE A 46 9.35 11.51 -8.89
C ILE A 46 8.56 12.47 -9.81
N VAL A 47 8.41 13.74 -9.42
CA VAL A 47 7.76 14.75 -10.29
C VAL A 47 8.63 15.11 -11.51
N GLY A 48 9.96 15.02 -11.39
CA GLY A 48 10.88 15.22 -12.51
C GLY A 48 10.80 14.12 -13.58
N GLY A 49 10.57 12.87 -13.18
CA GLY A 49 10.38 11.74 -14.09
C GLY A 49 9.11 11.85 -14.94
N ALA A 50 8.01 12.33 -14.35
CA ALA A 50 6.73 12.50 -15.04
C ALA A 50 6.77 13.60 -16.13
N PHE A 51 7.69 14.57 -16.05
CA PHE A 51 7.82 15.64 -17.06
C PHE A 51 8.64 15.24 -18.29
N ALA A 52 9.43 14.16 -18.23
CA ALA A 52 10.25 13.71 -19.36
C ALA A 52 9.42 13.03 -20.47
N ILE A 53 8.22 12.53 -20.15
CA ILE A 53 7.34 11.82 -21.11
C ILE A 53 6.55 12.80 -21.99
N LEU A 54 6.37 14.05 -21.57
CA LEU A 54 5.64 15.08 -22.35
C LEU A 54 6.50 15.86 -23.36
N ALA A 55 7.81 15.62 -23.42
CA ALA A 55 8.73 16.36 -24.31
C ALA A 55 9.15 15.61 -25.59
N ILE A 56 8.64 14.39 -25.82
CA ILE A 56 9.07 13.53 -26.96
C ILE A 56 8.12 13.61 -28.17
N PHE A 57 7.02 14.38 -28.10
CA PHE A 57 6.20 14.67 -29.29
C PHE A 57 6.52 16.06 -29.86
N PRO A 58 7.36 16.18 -30.91
CA PRO A 58 7.42 17.42 -31.66
C PRO A 58 6.08 17.66 -32.37
N PRO A 59 5.55 18.89 -32.41
CA PRO A 59 4.33 19.19 -33.14
C PRO A 59 4.55 19.04 -34.64
N ASP A 60 3.63 18.34 -35.30
CA ASP A 60 3.61 18.08 -36.73
C ASP A 60 3.77 19.36 -37.55
N LYS A 61 4.69 19.31 -38.53
CA LYS A 61 4.77 20.30 -39.60
C LYS A 61 3.60 20.09 -40.56
N PRO A 62 2.94 21.16 -41.04
CA PRO A 62 1.82 21.01 -41.97
C PRO A 62 2.32 20.50 -43.32
N VAL A 63 1.82 19.33 -43.72
CA VAL A 63 2.03 18.75 -45.06
C VAL A 63 1.11 19.46 -46.05
N ALA A 64 1.71 20.08 -47.05
CA ALA A 64 1.03 20.68 -48.19
C ALA A 64 0.42 19.59 -49.09
N ALA A 65 -0.80 19.85 -49.55
CA ALA A 65 -1.50 19.03 -50.55
C ALA A 65 -0.78 19.02 -51.90
N PRO A 66 -0.93 17.93 -52.67
CA PRO A 66 -1.03 18.08 -54.11
C PRO A 66 -2.29 17.43 -54.69
N GLU A 67 -2.71 18.06 -55.77
CA GLU A 67 -3.92 17.84 -56.53
C GLU A 67 -4.04 16.47 -57.20
N ASN A 68 -5.31 16.10 -57.29
CA ASN A 68 -5.97 15.05 -58.05
C ASN A 68 -5.47 14.84 -59.50
N LYS A 69 -5.23 13.58 -59.90
CA LYS A 69 -5.45 13.12 -61.29
C LYS A 69 -5.82 11.62 -61.33
N SER A 70 -7.02 11.39 -61.85
CA SER A 70 -7.65 10.12 -62.24
C SER A 70 -6.83 9.34 -63.30
N THR A 71 -6.75 7.99 -63.20
CA THR A 71 -7.23 7.05 -64.26
C THR A 71 -7.24 5.56 -63.82
N ALA A 72 -8.40 4.93 -64.04
CA ALA A 72 -8.70 3.55 -64.49
C ALA A 72 -7.85 2.30 -64.13
N SER A 73 -8.50 1.37 -63.41
CA SER A 73 -8.80 -0.05 -63.74
C SER A 73 -7.72 -1.01 -64.30
N SER A 74 -7.36 -2.05 -63.52
CA SER A 74 -7.43 -3.46 -63.96
C SER A 74 -7.06 -4.46 -62.85
N SER A 75 -7.68 -5.63 -62.98
CA SER A 75 -7.70 -6.84 -62.14
C SER A 75 -6.38 -7.61 -62.01
N SER A 76 -6.19 -8.31 -60.89
CA SER A 76 -5.90 -9.76 -60.86
C SER A 76 -5.89 -10.35 -59.44
N THR A 77 -6.60 -11.47 -59.31
CA THR A 77 -6.61 -12.50 -58.25
C THR A 77 -5.19 -13.13 -58.16
N THR A 78 -4.67 -13.70 -57.04
CA THR A 78 -5.01 -15.02 -56.50
C THR A 78 -4.13 -15.39 -55.26
N ASN A 79 -4.72 -16.16 -54.32
CA ASN A 79 -4.17 -17.09 -53.29
C ASN A 79 -3.23 -16.55 -52.19
N VAL A 80 -3.57 -16.58 -50.89
CA VAL A 80 -3.94 -17.68 -49.98
C VAL A 80 -2.90 -18.80 -49.92
N GLU A 81 -2.03 -18.74 -48.91
CA GLU A 81 -1.63 -19.94 -48.17
C GLU A 81 -1.33 -19.59 -46.72
N SER A 82 -2.21 -20.07 -45.86
CA SER A 82 -2.20 -20.06 -44.42
C SER A 82 -1.18 -21.06 -43.88
N ASN A 83 -0.33 -20.63 -42.94
CA ASN A 83 0.37 -21.56 -42.05
C ASN A 83 0.10 -21.15 -40.60
N SER A 84 -0.58 -22.06 -39.91
CA SER A 84 -1.12 -21.95 -38.56
C SER A 84 0.00 -21.89 -37.52
N VAL A 85 0.09 -20.76 -36.83
CA VAL A 85 0.80 -20.64 -35.55
C VAL A 85 -0.26 -20.79 -34.46
N SER A 86 0.02 -21.69 -33.51
CA SER A 86 -0.75 -21.91 -32.30
C SER A 86 -1.11 -20.59 -31.60
N GLU A 87 -2.40 -20.39 -31.33
CA GLU A 87 -2.93 -19.35 -30.44
C GLU A 87 -2.36 -19.53 -29.03
N SER A 88 -1.19 -18.94 -28.79
CA SER A 88 -0.81 -18.44 -27.48
C SER A 88 -1.42 -17.06 -27.34
N ASP A 89 -2.18 -16.82 -26.27
CA ASP A 89 -2.86 -15.57 -25.95
C ASP A 89 -1.94 -14.34 -26.09
N VAL A 90 -2.01 -13.65 -27.23
CA VAL A 90 -1.34 -12.37 -27.43
C VAL A 90 -2.25 -11.29 -26.85
N LYS A 91 -1.93 -10.78 -25.66
CA LYS A 91 -2.59 -9.59 -25.09
C LYS A 91 -2.59 -8.47 -26.13
N SER A 92 -3.73 -7.81 -26.32
CA SER A 92 -3.81 -6.71 -27.28
C SER A 92 -3.05 -5.48 -26.73
N SER A 93 -2.64 -4.57 -27.61
CA SER A 93 -1.97 -3.32 -27.20
C SER A 93 -2.79 -2.51 -26.20
N SER A 94 -4.12 -2.53 -26.31
CA SER A 94 -5.01 -1.86 -25.35
C SER A 94 -5.06 -2.56 -24.00
N ASP A 95 -4.95 -3.89 -23.96
CA ASP A 95 -4.94 -4.64 -22.70
C ASP A 95 -3.65 -4.38 -21.93
N ILE A 96 -2.52 -4.25 -22.63
CA ILE A 96 -1.22 -3.92 -22.05
C ILE A 96 -1.21 -2.48 -21.49
N GLU A 97 -1.79 -1.53 -22.23
CA GLU A 97 -1.89 -0.13 -21.77
C GLU A 97 -2.77 -0.03 -20.50
N GLU A 98 -3.90 -0.73 -20.46
CA GLU A 98 -4.78 -0.76 -19.30
C GLU A 98 -4.09 -1.39 -18.09
N GLU A 99 -3.45 -2.54 -18.25
CA GLU A 99 -2.71 -3.23 -17.18
C GLU A 99 -1.59 -2.34 -16.59
N ASN A 100 -0.82 -1.67 -17.44
CA ASN A 100 0.22 -0.74 -17.00
C ASN A 100 -0.37 0.46 -16.25
N PHE A 101 -1.53 0.96 -16.68
CA PHE A 101 -2.24 2.03 -15.99
C PHE A 101 -2.73 1.58 -14.59
N GLN A 102 -3.27 0.37 -14.49
CA GLN A 102 -3.70 -0.21 -13.21
C GLN A 102 -2.52 -0.41 -12.25
N LYS A 103 -1.41 -0.99 -12.73
CA LYS A 103 -0.15 -1.13 -11.97
C LYS A 103 0.31 0.22 -11.40
N GLY A 104 0.37 1.25 -12.24
CA GLY A 104 0.75 2.61 -11.83
C GLY A 104 -0.18 3.18 -10.75
N THR A 105 -1.50 2.99 -10.93
CA THR A 105 -2.52 3.46 -9.99
C THR A 105 -2.38 2.80 -8.62
N LEU A 106 -2.22 1.47 -8.57
CA LEU A 106 -2.03 0.72 -7.33
C LEU A 106 -0.74 1.14 -6.61
N ALA A 107 0.37 1.24 -7.36
CA ALA A 107 1.66 1.70 -6.84
C ALA A 107 1.57 3.11 -6.23
N ASP A 108 0.85 4.03 -6.87
CA ASP A 108 0.66 5.38 -6.35
C ASP A 108 -0.26 5.38 -5.12
N SER A 109 -1.31 4.54 -5.08
CA SER A 109 -2.16 4.39 -3.89
C SER A 109 -1.35 3.91 -2.68
N ILE A 110 -0.56 2.84 -2.86
CA ILE A 110 0.32 2.29 -1.82
C ILE A 110 1.25 3.38 -1.28
N LYS A 111 1.94 4.13 -2.16
CA LYS A 111 2.86 5.20 -1.74
C LYS A 111 2.14 6.32 -0.97
N ASN A 112 0.98 6.74 -1.45
CA ASN A 112 0.21 7.82 -0.83
C ASN A 112 -0.30 7.42 0.55
N GLU A 113 -0.88 6.22 0.67
CA GLU A 113 -1.38 5.69 1.94
C GLU A 113 -0.25 5.44 2.95
N LEU A 114 0.90 4.91 2.51
CA LEU A 114 2.08 4.76 3.37
C LEU A 114 2.59 6.11 3.90
N ALA A 115 2.47 7.19 3.13
CA ALA A 115 2.88 8.53 3.57
C ALA A 115 1.98 9.11 4.68
N GLU A 116 0.80 8.51 4.92
CA GLU A 116 -0.11 8.86 6.01
C GLU A 116 0.17 8.11 7.31
N LEU A 117 1.01 7.08 7.27
CA LEU A 117 1.39 6.26 8.42
C LEU A 117 2.53 6.87 9.25
N ASP A 118 2.69 6.37 10.48
CA ASP A 118 3.91 6.63 11.25
C ASP A 118 5.00 5.65 10.82
N LEU A 119 6.15 6.18 10.41
CA LEU A 119 7.21 5.41 9.77
C LEU A 119 8.47 5.35 10.64
N ASP A 120 8.85 4.14 11.03
CA ASP A 120 10.10 3.86 11.73
C ASP A 120 11.04 3.00 10.89
N LYS A 121 12.35 3.30 10.93
CA LYS A 121 13.34 2.56 10.15
C LYS A 121 14.22 1.74 11.08
N ASP A 122 14.28 0.44 10.82
CA ASP A 122 15.30 -0.44 11.37
C ASP A 122 16.52 -0.44 10.43
N ASP A 123 17.53 0.35 10.81
CA ASP A 123 18.78 0.46 10.05
C ASP A 123 19.63 -0.82 10.08
N MET A 124 19.38 -1.76 11.00
CA MET A 124 20.16 -3.00 11.09
C MET A 124 19.67 -4.05 10.10
N ASN A 125 18.37 -4.09 9.87
CA ASN A 125 17.72 -5.05 8.98
C ASN A 125 17.25 -4.42 7.67
N ASP A 126 17.46 -3.11 7.50
CA ASP A 126 16.98 -2.30 6.37
C ASP A 126 15.46 -2.43 6.11
N ILE A 127 14.70 -2.53 7.20
CA ILE A 127 13.23 -2.61 7.19
C ILE A 127 12.65 -1.23 7.52
N LEU A 128 11.63 -0.83 6.77
CA LEU A 128 10.74 0.27 7.12
C LEU A 128 9.46 -0.30 7.74
N PHE A 129 9.23 0.02 9.02
CA PHE A 129 7.98 -0.28 9.69
C PHE A 129 6.99 0.88 9.51
N ALA A 130 5.76 0.54 9.13
CA ALA A 130 4.68 1.48 8.94
C ALA A 130 3.53 1.16 9.91
N HIS A 131 3.33 2.05 10.88
CA HIS A 131 2.37 1.90 11.95
C HIS A 131 1.13 2.73 11.66
N ASN A 132 -0.05 2.18 11.98
CA ASN A 132 -1.30 2.92 11.88
C ASN A 132 -1.30 4.15 12.80
N THR A 133 -2.16 5.12 12.50
CA THR A 133 -2.23 6.39 13.25
C THR A 133 -3.42 6.49 14.20
N PHE A 134 -4.23 5.43 14.31
CA PHE A 134 -5.45 5.41 15.11
C PHE A 134 -5.23 4.86 16.51
N VAL A 135 -4.37 3.85 16.66
CA VAL A 135 -4.07 3.23 17.96
C VAL A 135 -2.57 3.30 18.24
N PRO A 136 -2.15 3.53 19.50
CA PRO A 136 -0.74 3.70 19.83
C PRO A 136 -0.01 2.35 19.79
N ASP A 137 1.19 2.31 19.22
CA ASP A 137 2.03 1.12 19.30
C ASP A 137 2.81 1.08 20.62
N THR A 138 2.20 0.49 21.65
CA THR A 138 2.90 0.24 22.91
C THR A 138 2.77 -1.22 23.30
N ALA A 139 3.72 -1.69 24.11
CA ALA A 139 3.66 -3.02 24.71
C ALA A 139 2.52 -3.16 25.74
N GLN A 140 2.06 -2.04 26.30
CA GLN A 140 1.05 -1.97 27.36
C GLN A 140 -0.28 -1.43 26.84
N SER A 141 -0.66 -1.80 25.61
CA SER A 141 -1.98 -1.49 25.07
C SER A 141 -2.84 -2.75 24.94
N TYR A 142 -4.02 -2.73 25.55
CA TYR A 142 -4.99 -3.83 25.44
C TYR A 142 -5.88 -3.65 24.20
N GLN A 143 -5.31 -3.99 23.06
CA GLN A 143 -5.88 -3.73 21.74
C GLN A 143 -5.36 -4.71 20.67
N ILE A 144 -5.92 -4.64 19.46
CA ILE A 144 -5.21 -5.06 18.26
C ILE A 144 -4.38 -3.89 17.75
N ASN A 145 -3.17 -4.17 17.26
CA ASN A 145 -2.34 -3.16 16.61
C ASN A 145 -1.85 -3.69 15.26
N PRO A 146 -2.47 -3.28 14.15
CA PRO A 146 -2.02 -3.64 12.82
C PRO A 146 -0.86 -2.75 12.36
N TYR A 147 0.14 -3.33 11.70
CA TYR A 147 1.28 -2.61 11.13
C TYR A 147 1.90 -3.39 9.96
N LEU A 148 2.75 -2.71 9.17
CA LEU A 148 3.47 -3.29 8.04
C LEU A 148 4.98 -3.23 8.27
N GLY A 149 5.69 -4.22 7.72
CA GLY A 149 7.11 -4.16 7.45
C GLY A 149 7.36 -4.14 5.95
N ILE A 150 8.34 -3.36 5.53
CA ILE A 150 8.64 -3.14 4.12
C ILE A 150 10.16 -3.22 3.92
N ASP A 151 10.59 -4.08 3.01
CA ASP A 151 11.98 -4.18 2.56
C ASP A 151 12.09 -4.05 1.02
N GLY A 152 13.32 -3.96 0.51
CA GLY A 152 13.59 -3.86 -0.93
C GLY A 152 13.37 -2.47 -1.56
N LEU A 153 12.88 -1.49 -0.78
CA LEU A 153 12.69 -0.10 -1.25
C LEU A 153 14.00 0.64 -1.59
N PHE A 154 15.13 0.22 -1.02
CA PHE A 154 16.39 0.98 -1.11
C PHE A 154 17.33 0.51 -2.24
N ASP A 155 17.11 -0.69 -2.79
CA ASP A 155 18.00 -1.33 -3.76
C ASP A 155 17.41 -1.36 -5.18
N THR A 156 16.24 -0.77 -5.38
CA THR A 156 15.45 -0.94 -6.60
C THR A 156 15.86 0.03 -7.71
N ASP A 157 16.27 -0.54 -8.85
CA ASP A 157 16.42 0.19 -10.10
C ASP A 157 15.03 0.54 -10.66
N MET A 158 14.68 1.82 -10.59
CA MET A 158 13.39 2.36 -11.04
C MET A 158 13.24 2.45 -12.57
N SER A 159 14.23 1.99 -13.35
CA SER A 159 14.16 2.05 -14.83
C SER A 159 13.12 1.11 -15.42
N ASP A 160 12.77 0.03 -14.71
CA ASP A 160 11.74 -0.93 -15.08
C ASP A 160 10.78 -1.13 -13.90
N PHE A 161 9.49 -0.91 -14.13
CA PHE A 161 8.48 -0.92 -13.06
C PHE A 161 8.31 -2.31 -12.45
N ASP A 162 8.24 -3.36 -13.27
CA ASP A 162 8.00 -4.73 -12.82
C ASP A 162 9.23 -5.26 -12.06
N SER A 163 10.43 -4.98 -12.58
CA SER A 163 11.70 -5.27 -11.89
C SER A 163 11.83 -4.52 -10.57
N ALA A 164 11.37 -3.27 -10.51
CA ALA A 164 11.36 -2.51 -9.27
C ALA A 164 10.41 -3.11 -8.24
N TRP A 165 9.14 -3.30 -8.59
CA TRP A 165 8.13 -3.73 -7.63
C TRP A 165 8.19 -5.21 -7.26
N SER A 166 8.81 -6.06 -8.07
CA SER A 166 9.11 -7.46 -7.70
C SER A 166 10.15 -7.59 -6.59
N GLN A 167 10.94 -6.55 -6.34
CA GLN A 167 11.93 -6.54 -5.25
C GLN A 167 11.37 -5.95 -3.95
N VAL A 168 10.21 -5.28 -4.00
CA VAL A 168 9.57 -4.70 -2.82
C VAL A 168 8.72 -5.76 -2.14
N HIS A 169 9.07 -6.10 -0.90
CA HIS A 169 8.25 -6.98 -0.07
C HIS A 169 7.53 -6.15 0.98
N ILE A 170 6.19 -6.23 0.96
CA ILE A 170 5.35 -5.71 2.02
C ILE A 170 4.75 -6.92 2.75
N TYR A 171 5.02 -7.01 4.04
CA TYR A 171 4.40 -7.99 4.92
C TYR A 171 3.73 -7.26 6.09
N GLY A 172 2.69 -7.86 6.66
CA GLY A 172 1.94 -7.23 7.74
C GLY A 172 1.81 -8.11 8.95
N PHE A 173 1.46 -7.48 10.07
CA PHE A 173 1.11 -8.17 11.30
C PHE A 173 -0.07 -7.49 11.96
N ILE A 174 -0.88 -8.29 12.65
CA ILE A 174 -1.94 -7.84 13.54
C ILE A 174 -1.54 -8.29 14.94
N LYS A 175 -1.02 -7.37 15.75
CA LYS A 175 -0.64 -7.66 17.15
C LYS A 175 -1.90 -7.80 18.00
N PHE A 176 -2.21 -9.00 18.47
CA PHE A 176 -3.27 -9.22 19.45
C PHE A 176 -2.67 -9.12 20.85
N SER A 177 -3.17 -8.22 21.69
CA SER A 177 -2.63 -7.99 23.03
C SER A 177 -3.67 -8.28 24.11
N TYR A 178 -3.23 -8.84 25.22
CA TYR A 178 -3.93 -9.00 26.48
C TYR A 178 -3.18 -8.25 27.58
N ILE A 179 -3.91 -7.57 28.47
CA ILE A 179 -3.35 -6.94 29.67
C ILE A 179 -4.23 -7.28 30.87
N GLY A 180 -3.60 -7.64 31.97
CA GLY A 180 -4.29 -7.92 33.21
C GLY A 180 -3.37 -7.89 34.42
N ASN A 181 -3.96 -8.11 35.60
CA ASN A 181 -3.21 -8.22 36.85
C ASN A 181 -2.60 -9.61 37.05
N ASP A 182 -3.01 -10.60 36.24
CA ASP A 182 -2.57 -11.98 36.29
C ASP A 182 -2.37 -12.53 34.87
N TRP A 183 -1.44 -13.47 34.74
CA TRP A 183 -1.19 -14.17 33.48
C TRP A 183 -2.39 -15.00 33.03
N LEU A 184 -2.81 -14.78 31.78
CA LEU A 184 -3.77 -15.63 31.10
C LEU A 184 -3.10 -16.93 30.63
N PHE A 185 -1.80 -16.87 30.33
CA PHE A 185 -1.02 -17.88 29.59
C PHE A 185 -1.71 -18.20 28.28
N ALA A 186 -1.84 -17.18 27.42
CA ALA A 186 -2.54 -17.22 26.15
C ALA A 186 -2.03 -18.36 25.25
N LYS A 187 -2.96 -19.01 24.55
CA LYS A 187 -2.71 -20.20 23.72
C LYS A 187 -3.30 -20.06 22.33
N SER A 188 -4.51 -19.53 22.24
CA SER A 188 -5.21 -19.36 20.96
C SER A 188 -6.11 -18.15 21.00
N ILE A 189 -6.50 -17.70 19.81
CA ILE A 189 -7.39 -16.56 19.60
C ILE A 189 -8.58 -17.07 18.80
N GLU A 190 -9.79 -16.86 19.30
CA GLU A 190 -11.01 -17.03 18.52
C GLU A 190 -11.55 -15.65 18.14
N ILE A 191 -11.97 -15.53 16.88
CA ILE A 191 -12.54 -14.29 16.34
C ILE A 191 -13.94 -14.62 15.87
N LYS A 192 -14.91 -13.80 16.25
CA LYS A 192 -16.29 -13.89 15.78
C LYS A 192 -16.69 -12.57 15.15
N THR A 193 -17.05 -12.63 13.87
CA THR A 193 -17.67 -11.53 13.12
C THR A 193 -19.18 -11.78 13.05
N ASP A 194 -19.89 -10.97 12.25
CA ASP A 194 -21.35 -11.10 12.10
C ASP A 194 -21.77 -12.50 11.65
N ASN A 195 -21.03 -13.08 10.70
CA ASN A 195 -21.42 -14.32 10.03
C ASN A 195 -20.42 -15.47 10.21
N ASN A 196 -19.18 -15.17 10.63
CA ASN A 196 -18.11 -16.15 10.64
C ASN A 196 -17.47 -16.29 12.02
N LYS A 197 -16.79 -17.42 12.20
CA LYS A 197 -15.91 -17.68 13.34
C LYS A 197 -14.58 -18.20 12.81
N TYR A 198 -13.49 -17.62 13.31
CA TYR A 198 -12.12 -17.99 12.97
C TYR A 198 -11.36 -18.40 14.22
N THR A 199 -10.30 -19.17 14.03
CA THR A 199 -9.38 -19.58 15.09
C THR A 199 -7.95 -19.39 14.61
N ILE A 200 -7.14 -18.78 15.46
CA ILE A 200 -5.69 -18.67 15.29
C ILE A 200 -5.08 -19.44 16.45
N ASP A 201 -4.22 -20.41 16.13
CA ASP A 201 -3.57 -21.31 17.10
C ASP A 201 -2.03 -21.16 17.04
N PRO A 202 -1.46 -20.09 17.62
CA PRO A 202 -0.01 -19.91 17.64
C PRO A 202 0.67 -20.96 18.53
N ALA A 203 1.94 -21.26 18.25
CA ALA A 203 2.73 -22.04 19.20
C ALA A 203 2.97 -21.22 20.48
N TYR A 204 3.18 -21.91 21.60
CA TYR A 204 3.45 -21.24 22.88
C TYR A 204 4.63 -20.25 22.82
N SER A 205 5.64 -20.58 21.99
CA SER A 205 6.84 -19.76 21.74
C SER A 205 6.57 -18.47 20.97
N ASP A 206 5.45 -18.39 20.26
CA ASP A 206 5.15 -17.25 19.39
C ASP A 206 4.52 -16.10 20.20
N TRP A 207 4.04 -16.40 21.40
CA TRP A 207 3.48 -15.42 22.32
C TRP A 207 4.58 -14.69 23.09
N GLY A 208 4.65 -13.38 22.88
CA GLY A 208 5.40 -12.45 23.72
C GLY A 208 4.72 -12.25 25.07
N ARG A 209 5.52 -12.10 26.12
CA ARG A 209 5.05 -11.98 27.50
C ARG A 209 6.01 -11.11 28.29
N ASP A 210 5.48 -10.12 29.00
CA ASP A 210 6.27 -9.31 29.94
C ASP A 210 5.37 -8.73 31.05
N ASN A 211 5.96 -8.17 32.09
CA ASN A 211 5.23 -7.68 33.25
C ASN A 211 5.94 -6.51 33.95
N SER A 212 5.16 -5.73 34.70
CA SER A 212 5.64 -4.64 35.55
C SER A 212 4.83 -4.58 36.83
N ALA A 213 5.49 -4.73 37.97
CA ALA A 213 4.93 -4.66 39.34
C ALA A 213 3.59 -5.39 39.58
N TYR A 214 2.47 -4.84 39.07
CA TYR A 214 1.10 -5.31 39.26
C TYR A 214 0.36 -5.59 37.95
N GLU A 215 1.03 -5.50 36.80
CA GLU A 215 0.45 -5.67 35.46
C GLU A 215 1.28 -6.67 34.66
N THR A 216 0.60 -7.55 33.95
CA THR A 216 1.15 -8.53 33.01
C THR A 216 0.54 -8.29 31.65
N TRP A 217 1.32 -8.42 30.59
CA TRP A 217 0.82 -8.33 29.22
C TRP A 217 1.35 -9.48 28.37
N GLU A 218 0.48 -9.98 27.51
CA GLU A 218 0.76 -11.06 26.56
C GLU A 218 0.36 -10.60 25.17
N TRP A 219 1.20 -10.83 24.17
CA TRP A 219 0.89 -10.45 22.80
C TRP A 219 1.32 -11.51 21.80
N TYR A 220 0.67 -11.48 20.64
CA TYR A 220 1.04 -12.30 19.49
C TYR A 220 0.91 -11.46 18.22
N ASP A 221 2.01 -11.37 17.47
CA ASP A 221 2.05 -10.72 16.17
C ASP A 221 1.59 -11.70 15.09
N ALA A 222 0.28 -11.73 14.86
CA ALA A 222 -0.32 -12.63 13.89
C ALA A 222 0.00 -12.17 12.46
N PRO A 223 0.53 -13.05 11.59
CA PRO A 223 0.95 -12.64 10.25
C PRO A 223 -0.25 -12.32 9.36
N LEU A 224 -0.15 -11.20 8.64
CA LEU A 224 -1.02 -10.83 7.53
C LEU A 224 -0.43 -11.42 6.24
N ASN A 225 -1.09 -12.45 5.70
CA ASN A 225 -0.70 -13.14 4.48
C ASN A 225 -1.94 -13.60 3.70
N GLU A 226 -1.75 -14.18 2.52
CA GLU A 226 -2.85 -14.63 1.66
C GLU A 226 -3.85 -15.56 2.36
N SER A 227 -3.41 -16.38 3.33
CA SER A 227 -4.29 -17.30 4.05
C SER A 227 -5.12 -16.63 5.14
N THR A 228 -4.67 -15.48 5.66
CA THR A 228 -5.29 -14.79 6.79
C THR A 228 -5.96 -13.48 6.40
N VAL A 229 -5.61 -12.87 5.27
CA VAL A 229 -6.11 -11.55 4.83
C VAL A 229 -7.63 -11.52 4.70
N SER A 230 -8.25 -12.61 4.24
CA SER A 230 -9.72 -12.70 4.12
C SER A 230 -10.43 -12.62 5.46
N MET A 231 -9.87 -13.24 6.50
CA MET A 231 -10.38 -13.14 7.88
C MET A 231 -10.24 -11.72 8.41
N TYR A 232 -9.11 -11.05 8.19
CA TYR A 232 -8.92 -9.68 8.65
C TYR A 232 -9.80 -8.67 7.91
N ASN A 233 -10.03 -8.87 6.61
CA ASN A 233 -11.03 -8.10 5.85
C ASN A 233 -12.44 -8.31 6.43
N ASP A 234 -12.81 -9.55 6.78
CA ASP A 234 -14.11 -9.82 7.43
C ASP A 234 -14.22 -9.12 8.80
N MET A 235 -13.15 -9.12 9.60
CA MET A 235 -13.11 -8.38 10.87
C MET A 235 -13.31 -6.87 10.67
N ALA A 236 -12.73 -6.31 9.61
CA ALA A 236 -12.78 -4.88 9.32
C ALA A 236 -14.15 -4.43 8.80
N GLU A 237 -14.84 -5.29 8.04
CA GLU A 237 -16.17 -4.99 7.48
C GLU A 237 -17.33 -5.39 8.39
N SER A 238 -17.06 -6.18 9.43
CA SER A 238 -18.09 -6.60 10.38
C SER A 238 -18.62 -5.43 11.21
N SER A 239 -19.93 -5.47 11.48
CA SER A 239 -20.59 -4.52 12.37
C SER A 239 -20.09 -4.63 13.81
N GLN A 240 -19.78 -5.85 14.27
CA GLN A 240 -19.16 -6.13 15.56
C GLN A 240 -18.22 -7.33 15.46
N THR A 241 -16.96 -7.10 15.80
CA THR A 241 -15.95 -8.16 15.93
C THR A 241 -15.68 -8.44 17.40
N LEU A 242 -15.95 -9.67 17.85
CA LEU A 242 -15.61 -10.18 19.17
C LEU A 242 -14.33 -11.02 19.08
N ILE A 243 -13.37 -10.70 19.93
CA ILE A 243 -12.13 -11.46 20.10
C ILE A 243 -12.18 -12.16 21.45
N ARG A 244 -11.83 -13.44 21.46
CA ARG A 244 -11.55 -14.23 22.66
C ARG A 244 -10.10 -14.69 22.63
N ILE A 245 -9.34 -14.32 23.65
CA ILE A 245 -8.01 -14.89 23.90
C ILE A 245 -8.18 -16.03 24.91
N ASN A 246 -7.87 -17.26 24.50
CA ASN A 246 -7.95 -18.43 25.36
C ASN A 246 -6.62 -18.64 26.06
N GLY A 247 -6.64 -18.62 27.39
CA GLY A 247 -5.51 -18.89 28.25
C GLY A 247 -5.34 -20.36 28.63
N LYS A 248 -4.50 -20.59 29.64
CA LYS A 248 -4.32 -21.93 30.22
C LYS A 248 -5.53 -22.40 31.01
N THR A 249 -6.16 -21.49 31.76
CA THR A 249 -7.28 -21.80 32.67
C THR A 249 -8.51 -20.97 32.35
N TYR A 250 -8.33 -19.71 31.97
CA TYR A 250 -9.40 -18.75 31.72
C TYR A 250 -9.34 -18.27 30.26
N TYR A 251 -10.35 -17.51 29.86
CA TYR A 251 -10.36 -16.78 28.60
C TYR A 251 -10.69 -15.32 28.89
N ASP A 252 -10.41 -14.47 27.92
CA ASP A 252 -10.67 -13.04 27.97
C ASP A 252 -11.36 -12.59 26.68
N ASP A 253 -12.48 -11.88 26.82
CA ASP A 253 -13.36 -11.49 25.72
C ASP A 253 -13.41 -9.97 25.58
N ARG A 254 -13.29 -9.47 24.35
CA ARG A 254 -13.53 -8.06 24.06
C ARG A 254 -14.02 -7.82 22.65
N TYR A 255 -14.80 -6.75 22.50
CA TYR A 255 -15.15 -6.23 21.18
C TYR A 255 -14.06 -5.29 20.68
N LEU A 256 -13.83 -5.30 19.37
CA LEU A 256 -13.01 -4.27 18.73
C LEU A 256 -13.69 -2.90 18.85
N THR A 257 -12.89 -1.90 19.14
CA THR A 257 -13.29 -0.49 19.13
C THR A 257 -13.29 0.06 17.70
N SER A 258 -13.94 1.20 17.50
CA SER A 258 -13.94 1.88 16.20
C SER A 258 -12.54 2.33 15.75
N GLU A 259 -11.67 2.72 16.68
CA GLU A 259 -10.28 3.10 16.38
C GLU A 259 -9.48 1.89 15.90
N GLU A 260 -9.63 0.74 16.54
CA GLU A 260 -8.99 -0.51 16.11
C GLU A 260 -9.48 -1.00 14.75
N ILE A 261 -10.78 -0.87 14.46
CA ILE A 261 -11.32 -1.14 13.12
C ILE A 261 -10.74 -0.16 12.10
N SER A 262 -10.58 1.11 12.45
CA SER A 262 -10.00 2.12 11.55
C SER A 262 -8.52 1.84 11.29
N ALA A 263 -7.75 1.47 12.32
CA ALA A 263 -6.38 1.00 12.21
C ALA A 263 -6.29 -0.21 11.27
N LEU A 264 -7.18 -1.19 11.44
CA LEU A 264 -7.19 -2.41 10.64
C LEU A 264 -7.47 -2.10 9.17
N LYS A 265 -8.48 -1.27 8.88
CA LYS A 265 -8.79 -0.84 7.51
C LYS A 265 -7.64 -0.10 6.86
N GLN A 266 -6.98 0.80 7.59
CA GLN A 266 -5.86 1.57 7.08
C GLN A 266 -4.70 0.66 6.60
N ILE A 267 -4.36 -0.35 7.40
CA ILE A 267 -3.27 -1.29 7.06
C ILE A 267 -3.70 -2.27 5.96
N LEU A 268 -4.93 -2.79 6.02
CA LEU A 268 -5.45 -3.72 5.02
C LEU A 268 -5.59 -3.08 3.63
N SER A 269 -5.94 -1.80 3.55
CA SER A 269 -6.04 -1.07 2.28
C SER A 269 -4.71 -1.13 1.51
N ILE A 270 -3.61 -0.77 2.17
CA ILE A 270 -2.26 -0.83 1.59
C ILE A 270 -1.90 -2.27 1.20
N TYR A 271 -2.13 -3.23 2.10
CA TYR A 271 -1.75 -4.62 1.87
C TYR A 271 -2.53 -5.27 0.72
N ASN A 272 -3.84 -5.00 0.62
CA ASN A 272 -4.67 -5.50 -0.48
C ASN A 272 -4.22 -4.89 -1.82
N ASN A 273 -3.94 -3.59 -1.87
CA ASN A 273 -3.40 -2.95 -3.08
C ASN A 273 -2.04 -3.55 -3.48
N TYR A 274 -1.21 -3.89 -2.50
CA TYR A 274 0.06 -4.57 -2.73
C TYR A 274 -0.14 -5.98 -3.32
N LEU A 275 -1.03 -6.79 -2.75
CA LEU A 275 -1.34 -8.12 -3.28
C LEU A 275 -1.88 -8.06 -4.71
N GLU A 276 -2.77 -7.09 -4.99
CA GLU A 276 -3.30 -6.87 -6.33
C GLU A 276 -2.19 -6.47 -7.30
N LEU A 277 -1.31 -5.55 -6.90
CA LEU A 277 -0.15 -5.15 -7.71
C LEU A 277 0.78 -6.32 -8.01
N GLN A 278 1.08 -7.15 -7.01
CA GLN A 278 1.92 -8.36 -7.20
C GLN A 278 1.26 -9.38 -8.14
N SER A 279 -0.07 -9.42 -8.23
CA SER A 279 -0.76 -10.31 -9.17
C SER A 279 -0.65 -9.86 -10.63
N LEU A 280 -0.27 -8.60 -10.87
CA LEU A 280 -0.09 -8.03 -12.21
C LEU A 280 1.37 -8.09 -12.69
N ILE A 281 2.33 -8.29 -11.78
CA ILE A 281 3.78 -8.33 -12.05
C ILE A 281 4.21 -9.78 -12.30
#